data_AF-A0A1G7N500-F1
#
_entry.id   AF-A0A1G7N500-F1
#
_cell.length_a   1.000
_cell.length_b   1.000
_cell.length_c   1.000
_cell.angle_alpha   90.00
_cell.angle_beta   90.00
_cell.angle_gamma   90.00
#
_symmetry.space_group_name_H-M   'P 1'
#
loop_
_entity.id
_entity.type
_entity.pdbx_description
1 polymer ?
#
loop_
_entity_poly.entity_id
_entity_poly.type
_entity_poly.pdbx_seq_one_letter_code
_entity_poly.pdbx_strand_id
1 'polypeptide(L)' 'MRHDITGDQSKGMTREELLTLPAAVDLDTSNRALGIGRSKGYELAKRGQYPCKVLRLGKAYRVVTADLLQLLGLAA' A
#
# COMPACT_ATOMS: atom_id res chain seq x y z
N MET A 1 -3.35 -24.92 10.53
CA MET A 1 -2.55 -24.07 9.64
C MET A 1 -3.15 -22.67 9.62
N ARG A 2 -2.83 -21.87 10.64
CA ARG A 2 -3.12 -20.44 10.71
C ARG A 2 -1.78 -19.80 10.97
N HIS A 3 -1.26 -19.03 10.02
CA HIS A 3 -0.15 -18.14 10.33
C HIS A 3 -0.76 -16.82 10.75
N ASP A 4 -0.93 -16.71 12.06
CA ASP A 4 -1.16 -15.46 12.76
C ASP A 4 0.20 -14.73 12.80
N ILE A 5 0.41 -13.80 11.87
CA ILE A 5 1.54 -12.86 11.91
C ILE A 5 0.99 -11.44 12.00
N THR A 6 0.48 -11.10 13.18
CA THR A 6 0.28 -9.71 13.60
C THR A 6 1.38 -9.40 14.61
N GLY A 7 2.38 -8.62 14.21
CA GLY A 7 3.41 -8.17 15.13
C GLY A 7 4.69 -7.75 14.41
N ASP A 8 4.78 -6.44 14.18
CA ASP A 8 6.00 -5.66 14.03
C ASP A 8 6.97 -6.06 12.90
N GLN A 9 7.07 -5.22 11.87
CA GLN A 9 8.37 -4.67 11.49
C GLN A 9 8.20 -3.40 10.65
N SER A 10 8.72 -2.32 11.20
CA SER A 10 9.00 -1.02 10.56
C SER A 10 10.06 -1.12 9.45
N LYS A 11 10.11 -2.25 8.73
CA LYS A 11 11.00 -2.48 7.60
C LYS A 11 10.23 -2.08 6.34
N GLY A 12 10.59 -0.93 5.78
CA GLY A 12 10.13 -0.51 4.46
C GLY A 12 10.31 -1.64 3.44
N MET A 13 9.45 -1.68 2.42
CA MET A 13 9.56 -2.67 1.35
C MET A 13 10.80 -2.39 0.50
N THR A 14 11.51 -3.44 0.11
CA THR A 14 12.59 -3.37 -0.86
C THR A 14 12.05 -3.16 -2.27
N ARG A 15 12.90 -2.70 -3.19
CA ARG A 15 12.52 -2.50 -4.60
C ARG A 15 11.98 -3.78 -5.25
N GLU A 16 12.62 -4.92 -4.98
CA GLU A 16 12.24 -6.21 -5.56
C GLU A 16 10.87 -6.65 -5.05
N GLU A 17 10.60 -6.47 -3.75
CA GLU A 17 9.27 -6.72 -3.18
C GLU A 17 8.20 -5.86 -3.86
N LEU A 18 8.47 -4.58 -4.12
CA LEU A 18 7.52 -3.69 -4.79
C LEU A 18 7.20 -4.12 -6.22
N LEU A 19 8.20 -4.62 -6.96
CA LEU A 19 8.04 -5.06 -8.35
C LEU A 19 7.32 -6.42 -8.46
N THR A 20 7.28 -7.20 -7.39
CA THR A 20 6.57 -8.49 -7.34
C THR A 20 5.13 -8.35 -6.82
N LEU A 21 4.70 -7.14 -6.45
CA LEU A 21 3.35 -6.88 -5.99
C LEU A 21 2.31 -7.16 -7.11
N PRO A 22 1.11 -7.66 -6.74
CA PRO A 22 0.01 -7.79 -7.69
C PRO A 22 -0.41 -6.42 -8.23
N ALA A 23 -1.19 -6.42 -9.32
CA ALA A 23 -1.63 -5.18 -10.00
C ALA A 23 -2.33 -4.17 -9.06
N ALA A 24 -2.98 -4.65 -8.00
CA ALA A 24 -3.49 -3.81 -6.94
C ALA A 24 -3.29 -4.48 -5.57
N VAL A 25 -2.83 -3.69 -4.61
CA VAL A 25 -2.58 -4.13 -3.22
C VAL A 25 -3.59 -3.52 -2.27
N ASP A 26 -3.69 -4.04 -1.05
CA ASP A 26 -4.47 -3.37 -0.01
C ASP A 26 -3.77 -2.09 0.50
N LEU A 27 -4.52 -1.28 1.24
CA LEU A 27 -4.04 0.00 1.76
C LEU A 27 -2.90 -0.16 2.78
N ASP A 28 -2.88 -1.26 3.55
CA ASP A 28 -1.86 -1.50 4.58
C ASP A 28 -0.50 -1.82 3.92
N THR A 29 -0.51 -2.66 2.90
CA THR A 29 0.65 -2.95 2.04
C THR A 29 1.22 -1.67 1.42
N SER A 30 0.37 -0.82 0.83
CA SER A 30 0.80 0.47 0.28
C SER A 30 1.32 1.43 1.35
N ASN A 31 0.70 1.45 2.54
CA ASN A 31 1.15 2.28 3.65
C ASN A 31 2.56 1.91 4.10
N ARG A 32 2.86 0.61 4.17
CA ARG A 32 4.20 0.10 4.50
C ARG A 32 5.23 0.49 3.44
N ALA A 33 4.87 0.43 2.16
CA ALA A 33 5.73 0.91 1.07
C ALA A 33 6.07 2.40 1.20
N LEU A 34 5.10 3.21 1.66
CA LEU A 34 5.23 4.67 1.77
C LEU A 34 5.72 5.15 3.15
N GLY A 35 5.93 4.25 4.12
CA GLY A 35 6.24 4.62 5.50
C GLY A 35 5.11 5.37 6.22
N ILE A 36 3.86 5.23 5.75
CA ILE A 36 2.68 5.87 6.33
C ILE A 36 2.09 4.96 7.42
N GLY A 37 1.80 5.51 8.59
CA GLY A 37 1.09 4.76 9.63
C GLY A 37 -0.34 4.40 9.20
N ARG A 38 -0.82 3.20 9.57
CA ARG A 38 -2.15 2.68 9.18
C ARG A 38 -3.28 3.70 9.34
N SER A 39 -3.42 4.29 10.52
CA SER A 39 -4.48 5.28 10.80
C SER A 39 -4.43 6.48 9.86
N LYS A 40 -3.23 7.01 9.58
CA LYS A 40 -3.04 8.15 8.68
C LYS A 40 -3.35 7.77 7.23
N GLY A 41 -2.91 6.59 6.81
CA GLY A 41 -3.21 6.08 5.46
C GLY A 41 -4.70 5.92 5.20
N TYR A 42 -5.43 5.33 6.15
CA TYR A 42 -6.90 5.21 6.06
C TYR A 42 -7.60 6.57 6.09
N GLU A 43 -7.12 7.52 6.89
CA GLU A 43 -7.64 8.89 6.89
C GLU A 43 -7.48 9.55 5.51
N LEU A 44 -6.28 9.50 4.93
CA LEU A 44 -5.98 10.06 3.62
C LEU A 44 -6.82 9.41 2.52
N ALA A 45 -6.93 8.08 2.53
CA ALA A 45 -7.78 7.33 1.58
C ALA A 45 -9.25 7.72 1.70
N LYS A 46 -9.78 7.85 2.92
CA LYS A 46 -11.17 8.27 3.16
C LYS A 46 -11.43 9.70 2.68
N ARG A 47 -10.44 10.58 2.79
CA ARG A 47 -10.50 11.98 2.35
C ARG A 47 -10.18 12.17 0.86
N GLY A 48 -9.83 11.11 0.13
CA GLY A 48 -9.39 11.20 -1.27
C GLY A 48 -8.04 11.91 -1.46
N GLN A 49 -7.23 11.98 -0.41
CA GLN A 49 -5.92 12.66 -0.37
C GLN A 49 -4.76 11.67 -0.25
N TYR A 50 -5.01 10.40 -0.58
CA TYR A 50 -3.95 9.40 -0.60
C TYR A 50 -2.99 9.71 -1.77
N PRO A 51 -1.67 9.57 -1.59
CA PRO A 51 -0.70 9.94 -2.63
C PRO A 51 -0.74 9.01 -3.84
N CYS A 52 -1.45 7.88 -3.75
CA CYS A 52 -1.65 6.94 -4.84
C CYS A 52 -3.13 6.75 -5.18
N LYS A 53 -3.43 6.28 -6.39
CA LYS A 53 -4.78 5.95 -6.85
C LYS A 53 -5.37 4.81 -6.03
N VAL A 54 -6.38 5.14 -5.24
CA VAL A 54 -7.14 4.19 -4.42
C VAL A 54 -8.47 3.86 -5.09
N LEU A 55 -8.68 2.58 -5.38
CA LEU A 55 -9.96 2.01 -5.81
C LEU A 55 -10.75 1.61 -4.56
N ARG A 56 -11.98 2.12 -4.46
CA ARG A 56 -12.91 1.74 -3.41
C ARG A 56 -13.84 0.64 -3.91
N LEU A 57 -13.54 -0.60 -3.54
CA LEU A 57 -14.30 -1.78 -3.92
C LEU A 57 -15.24 -2.16 -2.76
N GLY A 58 -16.37 -1.44 -2.67
CA GLY A 58 -17.32 -1.56 -1.57
C GLY A 58 -16.71 -1.11 -0.23
N LYS A 59 -16.47 -2.08 0.67
CA LYS A 59 -15.84 -1.83 1.98
C LYS A 59 -14.32 -1.91 1.95
N ALA A 60 -13.73 -2.43 0.87
CA ALA A 60 -12.29 -2.59 0.74
C ALA A 60 -11.64 -1.45 -0.04
N TYR A 61 -10.44 -1.06 0.38
CA TYR A 61 -9.57 -0.16 -0.38
C TYR A 61 -8.49 -0.98 -1.08
N ARG A 62 -8.26 -0.67 -2.36
CA ARG A 62 -7.17 -1.22 -3.15
C ARG A 62 -6.36 -0.10 -3.77
N VAL A 63 -5.04 -0.13 -3.61
CA VAL A 63 -4.12 0.83 -4.23
C VAL A 63 -3.59 0.24 -5.52
N VAL A 64 -3.60 1.02 -6.59
CA VAL A 64 -3.04 0.60 -7.88
C VAL A 64 -1.52 0.60 -7.77
N THR A 65 -0.91 -0.57 -7.95
CA THR A 65 0.55 -0.75 -7.81
C THR A 65 1.32 0.05 -8.85
N ALA A 66 0.78 0.22 -10.07
CA ALA A 66 1.40 1.05 -11.09
C ALA A 66 1.62 2.50 -10.61
N ASP A 67 0.63 3.08 -9.94
CA ASP A 67 0.70 4.44 -9.43
C ASP A 67 1.65 4.55 -8.23
N LEU A 68 1.66 3.52 -7.37
CA LEU A 68 2.64 3.38 -6.28
C LEU A 68 4.08 3.32 -6.83
N LEU A 69 4.33 2.51 -7.86
CA LEU A 69 5.64 2.40 -8.50
C LEU A 69 6.04 3.71 -9.19
N GLN A 70 5.11 4.40 -9.85
CA GLN A 70 5.36 5.72 -10.44
C GLN A 70 5.75 6.74 -9.37
N LEU A 71 5.02 6.81 -8.25
CA LEU A 71 5.30 7.71 -7.15
C LEU A 71 6.69 7.48 -6.55
N LEU A 72 7.12 6.21 -6.47
CA LEU A 72 8.44 5.83 -5.95
C LEU A 72 9.57 5.92 -6.99
N GLY A 73 9.28 6.34 -8.23
CA GLY A 73 10.28 6.44 -9.31
C GLY A 73 10.75 5.07 -9.82
N LEU A 74 9.94 4.03 -9.63
CA LEU A 74 10.24 2.64 -10.02
C LEU A 74 9.52 2.20 -11.29
N ALA A 75 8.63 3.04 -11.84
CA ALA A 75 8.04 2.81 -13.14
C ALA A 75 9.10 3.00 -14.24
N ALA A 76 9.33 1.95 -15.02
CA ALA A 76 10.20 1.97 -16.19
C ALA A 76 9.53 2.69 -17.38
#